data_AF-A0A285PY65-F1
#
_entry.id   AF-A0A285PY65-F1
#
_cell.length_a   1.000
_cell.length_b   1.000
_cell.length_c   1.000
_cell.angle_alpha   90.00
_cell.angle_beta   90.00
_cell.angle_gamma   90.00
#
_symmetry.space_group_name_H-M   'P 1'
#
loop_
_entity.id
_entity.type
_entity.pdbx_description
1 polymer ?
#
loop_
_entity_poly.entity_id
_entity_poly.type
_entity_poly.pdbx_seq_one_letter_code
_entity_poly.pdbx_strand_id
1 'polypeptide(L)'
;MVNNRVNVTAYEVKPPGEGEPRKIPGGPLYEHHRVLEILRKGEESTRAWTRKCKSDLQKYALDGDDAVVLLIEALQHGRYQSSEWCEQRSKGPWAACDSYTLTKKEWIRYAHKELQIEYYIKFAIAKTGTVILLVSCHLSEDRG
;
A
#
# COMPACT_ATOMS: atom_id res chain seq x y z
N MET A 1 6.25 22.74 -19.09
CA MET A 1 5.93 21.91 -17.90
C MET A 1 5.61 20.51 -18.41
N VAL A 2 6.40 19.49 -18.04
CA VAL A 2 6.15 18.11 -18.48
C VAL A 2 5.07 17.50 -17.58
N ASN A 3 3.93 17.14 -18.16
CA ASN A 3 2.87 16.44 -17.45
C ASN A 3 3.27 14.97 -17.28
N ASN A 4 3.78 14.60 -16.11
CA ASN A 4 4.25 13.24 -15.80
C ASN A 4 3.12 12.31 -15.31
N ARG A 5 1.91 12.50 -15.83
CA ARG A 5 0.72 11.71 -15.50
C ARG A 5 0.76 10.34 -16.18
N VAL A 6 1.71 9.54 -15.74
CA VAL A 6 1.96 8.18 -16.24
C VAL A 6 1.49 7.19 -15.18
N ASN A 7 0.76 6.17 -15.62
CA ASN A 7 0.46 5.00 -14.80
C ASN A 7 1.71 4.12 -14.68
N VAL A 8 2.20 3.91 -13.47
CA VAL A 8 3.37 3.08 -13.18
C VAL A 8 3.02 1.67 -12.67
N THR A 9 1.77 1.26 -12.79
CA THR A 9 1.23 0.00 -12.24
C THR A 9 0.80 -0.98 -13.32
N ALA A 10 0.68 -2.24 -12.94
CA ALA A 10 0.22 -3.31 -13.81
C ALA A 10 -1.26 -3.16 -14.23
N TYR A 11 -2.05 -2.35 -13.52
CA TYR A 11 -3.42 -2.01 -13.92
C TYR A 11 -3.40 -1.30 -15.29
N GLU A 12 -4.21 -1.72 -16.26
CA GLU A 12 -4.05 -1.31 -17.67
C GLU A 12 -4.80 -0.02 -18.06
N VAL A 13 -5.48 0.63 -17.10
CA VAL A 13 -6.24 1.86 -17.33
C VAL A 13 -5.37 3.11 -17.19
N LYS A 14 -5.74 4.21 -17.84
CA LYS A 14 -5.05 5.50 -17.73
C LYS A 14 -5.39 6.24 -16.44
N PRO A 15 -4.51 7.20 -16.04
CA PRO A 15 -4.77 8.31 -15.16
C PRO A 15 -6.23 8.78 -15.20
N PRO A 16 -6.95 9.14 -14.12
CA PRO A 16 -8.10 10.03 -14.31
C PRO A 16 -7.61 11.35 -14.93
N GLY A 17 -8.49 12.23 -15.39
CA GLY A 17 -8.22 13.63 -15.77
C GLY A 17 -8.11 14.58 -14.57
N GLU A 18 -7.80 15.85 -14.81
CA GLU A 18 -7.88 16.87 -13.74
C GLU A 18 -9.34 17.06 -13.34
N GLY A 19 -9.64 17.07 -12.04
CA GLY A 19 -11.02 17.12 -11.53
C GLY A 19 -11.79 15.80 -11.60
N GLU A 20 -11.27 14.76 -12.24
CA GLU A 20 -11.91 13.45 -12.31
C GLU A 20 -11.73 12.62 -11.01
N PRO A 21 -12.70 11.73 -10.68
CA PRO A 21 -12.62 10.89 -9.50
C PRO A 21 -11.38 9.99 -9.49
N ARG A 22 -10.78 9.83 -8.32
CA ARG A 22 -9.65 8.90 -8.13
C ARG A 22 -10.08 7.48 -7.76
N LYS A 23 -11.32 7.29 -7.27
CA LYS A 23 -11.83 5.97 -6.89
C LYS A 23 -12.01 5.08 -8.12
N ILE A 24 -11.62 3.82 -7.98
CA ILE A 24 -11.77 2.79 -9.02
C ILE A 24 -12.82 1.78 -8.50
N PRO A 25 -13.97 1.63 -9.18
CA PRO A 25 -14.99 0.66 -8.79
C PRO A 25 -14.57 -0.76 -9.20
N GLY A 26 -15.21 -1.78 -8.59
CA GLY A 26 -15.03 -3.18 -8.99
C GLY A 26 -14.33 -4.08 -7.97
N GLY A 27 -13.92 -3.55 -6.82
CA GLY A 27 -13.19 -4.32 -5.80
C GLY A 27 -11.67 -4.27 -6.00
N PRO A 28 -10.92 -5.19 -5.37
CA PRO A 28 -9.47 -5.26 -5.53
C PRO A 28 -9.04 -5.34 -7.00
N LEU A 29 -8.01 -4.56 -7.35
CA LEU A 29 -7.44 -4.53 -8.71
C LEU A 29 -6.46 -5.67 -8.96
N TYR A 30 -5.86 -6.20 -7.89
CA TYR A 30 -4.84 -7.22 -7.96
C TYR A 30 -5.31 -8.52 -7.31
N GLU A 31 -5.25 -9.60 -8.08
CA GLU A 31 -5.52 -10.94 -7.58
C GLU A 31 -4.60 -11.29 -6.41
N HIS A 32 -5.17 -11.72 -5.29
CA HIS A 32 -4.43 -11.99 -4.04
C HIS A 32 -3.29 -12.99 -4.26
N HIS A 33 -3.54 -14.07 -5.01
CA HIS A 33 -2.52 -15.09 -5.28
C HIS A 33 -1.28 -14.50 -5.96
N ARG A 34 -1.47 -13.56 -6.90
CA ARG A 34 -0.38 -12.90 -7.62
C ARG A 34 0.42 -11.96 -6.73
N VAL A 35 -0.24 -11.23 -5.85
CA VAL A 35 0.44 -10.37 -4.88
C VAL A 35 1.26 -11.22 -3.91
N LEU A 36 0.69 -12.31 -3.40
CA LEU A 36 1.38 -13.25 -2.51
C LEU A 36 2.59 -13.91 -3.18
N GLU A 37 2.51 -14.27 -4.46
CA GLU A 37 3.65 -14.81 -5.22
C GLU A 37 4.82 -13.82 -5.35
N ILE A 38 4.53 -12.53 -5.50
CA ILE A 38 5.56 -11.48 -5.53
C ILE A 38 6.19 -11.36 -4.14
N LEU A 39 5.38 -11.24 -3.10
CA LEU A 39 5.83 -11.05 -1.71
C LEU A 39 6.69 -12.20 -1.18
N ARG A 40 6.44 -13.44 -1.63
CA ARG A 40 7.26 -14.62 -1.29
C ARG A 40 8.72 -14.52 -1.75
N LYS A 41 9.07 -13.55 -2.59
CA LYS A 41 10.46 -13.28 -3.00
C LYS A 41 11.25 -12.47 -1.97
N GLY A 42 10.64 -12.08 -0.84
CA GLY A 42 11.29 -11.34 0.25
C GLY A 42 11.21 -9.83 0.08
N GLU A 43 11.91 -9.08 0.95
CA GLU A 43 11.85 -7.61 1.02
C GLU A 43 12.15 -6.90 -0.31
N GLU A 44 13.06 -7.43 -1.14
CA GLU A 44 13.42 -6.87 -2.46
C GLU A 44 12.24 -6.79 -3.44
N SER A 45 11.19 -7.58 -3.17
CA SER A 45 9.94 -7.54 -3.92
C SER A 45 9.06 -6.34 -3.60
N THR A 46 9.38 -5.56 -2.56
CA THR A 46 8.55 -4.46 -2.06
C THR A 46 9.37 -3.17 -1.96
N ARG A 47 8.77 -2.05 -2.36
CA ARG A 47 9.40 -0.74 -2.29
C ARG A 47 8.45 0.30 -1.72
N ALA A 48 8.86 0.98 -0.65
CA ALA A 48 8.19 2.19 -0.18
C ALA A 48 8.23 3.26 -1.29
N TRP A 49 7.07 3.54 -1.89
CA TRP A 49 6.98 4.31 -3.13
C TRP A 49 6.81 5.81 -2.89
N THR A 50 6.12 6.19 -1.80
CA THR A 50 5.93 7.59 -1.40
C THR A 50 6.87 7.97 -0.26
N ARG A 51 7.23 9.26 -0.18
CA ARG A 51 8.04 9.77 0.94
C ARG A 51 7.35 9.58 2.28
N LYS A 52 6.03 9.84 2.33
CA LYS A 52 5.22 9.64 3.54
C LYS A 52 5.25 8.19 4.00
N CYS A 53 5.07 7.23 3.09
CA CYS A 53 5.18 5.81 3.46
C CYS A 53 6.55 5.47 4.07
N LYS A 54 7.64 5.98 3.49
CA LYS A 54 8.98 5.77 4.06
C LYS A 54 9.12 6.36 5.47
N SER A 55 8.59 7.55 5.70
CA SER A 55 8.58 8.19 7.02
C SER A 55 7.70 7.44 8.02
N ASP A 56 6.55 6.93 7.58
CA ASP A 56 5.63 6.16 8.44
C ASP A 56 6.28 4.83 8.86
N LEU A 57 6.90 4.08 7.94
CA LEU A 57 7.66 2.87 8.29
C LEU A 57 8.75 3.17 9.33
N GLN A 58 9.51 4.24 9.14
CA GLN A 58 10.51 4.68 10.12
C GLN A 58 9.91 5.06 11.48
N LYS A 59 8.77 5.77 11.49
CA LYS A 59 8.05 6.18 12.72
C LYS A 59 7.67 4.97 13.58
N TYR A 60 7.25 3.87 12.96
CA TYR A 60 6.84 2.64 13.65
C TYR A 60 7.93 1.59 13.74
N ALA A 61 9.17 1.93 13.37
CA ALA A 61 10.31 1.01 13.35
C ALA A 61 10.04 -0.29 12.55
N LEU A 62 9.33 -0.16 11.42
CA LEU A 62 9.05 -1.25 10.49
C LEU A 62 10.09 -1.24 9.36
N ASP A 63 10.72 -2.39 9.10
CA ASP A 63 11.63 -2.57 7.99
C ASP A 63 10.96 -3.21 6.75
N GLY A 64 11.77 -3.65 5.79
CA GLY A 64 11.28 -4.26 4.55
C GLY A 64 10.60 -5.61 4.77
N ASP A 65 11.14 -6.43 5.68
CA ASP A 65 10.59 -7.73 6.03
C ASP A 65 9.28 -7.56 6.81
N ASP A 66 9.21 -6.61 7.75
CA ASP A 66 7.99 -6.25 8.45
C ASP A 66 6.88 -5.82 7.47
N ALA A 67 7.23 -4.99 6.47
CA ALA A 67 6.29 -4.55 5.46
C ALA A 67 5.75 -5.71 4.61
N VAL A 68 6.59 -6.68 4.25
CA VAL A 68 6.18 -7.89 3.53
C VAL A 68 5.22 -8.72 4.39
N VAL A 69 5.55 -8.95 5.66
CA VAL A 69 4.70 -9.70 6.60
C VAL A 69 3.33 -9.02 6.74
N LEU A 70 3.30 -7.71 6.98
CA LEU A 70 2.06 -6.95 7.09
C LEU A 70 1.21 -7.01 5.81
N LEU A 71 1.84 -6.95 4.63
CA LEU A 71 1.12 -7.10 3.35
C LEU A 71 0.51 -8.50 3.19
N ILE A 72 1.26 -9.55 3.53
CA ILE A 72 0.76 -10.93 3.48
C ILE A 72 -0.41 -11.10 4.43
N GLU A 73 -0.27 -10.67 5.69
CA GLU A 73 -1.33 -10.75 6.69
C GLU A 73 -2.56 -9.92 6.30
N ALA A 74 -2.38 -8.74 5.70
CA ALA A 74 -3.48 -7.90 5.24
C ALA A 74 -4.29 -8.56 4.11
N LEU A 75 -3.64 -9.31 3.22
CA LEU A 75 -4.32 -10.07 2.17
C LEU A 75 -5.05 -11.30 2.72
N GLN A 76 -4.49 -11.97 3.72
CA GLN A 76 -5.05 -13.21 4.27
C GLN A 76 -6.13 -12.99 5.34
N HIS A 77 -5.96 -11.94 6.15
CA HIS A 77 -6.74 -11.72 7.37
C HIS A 77 -7.29 -10.29 7.47
N GLY A 78 -6.84 -9.39 6.60
CA GLY A 78 -7.31 -8.02 6.57
C GLY A 78 -8.66 -7.84 5.87
N ARG A 79 -9.13 -6.60 5.86
CA ARG A 79 -10.35 -6.17 5.17
C ARG A 79 -10.01 -5.21 4.05
N TYR A 80 -10.36 -5.58 2.82
CA TYR A 80 -10.30 -4.65 1.69
C TYR A 80 -11.15 -3.41 1.98
N GLN A 81 -10.63 -2.24 1.62
CA GLN A 81 -11.27 -0.94 1.85
C GLN A 81 -11.75 -0.33 0.54
N SER A 82 -10.83 -0.09 -0.39
CA SER A 82 -11.13 0.50 -1.69
C SER A 82 -9.93 0.44 -2.63
N SER A 83 -10.20 0.64 -3.92
CA SER A 83 -9.18 0.86 -4.93
C SER A 83 -9.20 2.29 -5.43
N GLU A 84 -8.04 2.90 -5.60
CA GLU A 84 -7.93 4.30 -6.03
C GLU A 84 -6.60 4.66 -6.68
N TRP A 85 -6.66 5.68 -7.52
CA TRP A 85 -5.51 6.33 -8.11
C TRP A 85 -4.78 7.22 -7.10
N CYS A 86 -3.50 6.92 -6.86
CA CYS A 86 -2.62 7.66 -5.96
C CYS A 86 -1.50 8.37 -6.72
N GLU A 87 -1.29 9.65 -6.43
CA GLU A 87 -0.12 10.39 -6.91
C GLU A 87 1.09 10.12 -6.00
N GLN A 88 2.26 9.87 -6.60
CA GLN A 88 3.49 9.74 -5.81
C GLN A 88 3.84 11.04 -5.06
N ARG A 89 3.59 12.17 -5.74
CA ARG A 89 3.76 13.56 -5.31
C ARG A 89 2.97 14.44 -6.28
N SER A 90 2.75 15.71 -5.93
CA SER A 90 2.08 16.67 -6.82
C SER A 90 2.69 16.63 -8.24
N LYS A 91 1.84 16.41 -9.25
CA LYS A 91 2.23 16.32 -10.68
C LYS A 91 3.20 15.17 -11.01
N GLY A 92 3.31 14.19 -10.13
CA GLY A 92 4.13 12.99 -10.29
C GLY A 92 3.42 11.84 -11.03
N PRO A 93 4.08 10.69 -11.14
CA PRO A 93 3.46 9.46 -11.64
C PRO A 93 2.36 8.98 -10.70
N TRP A 94 1.48 8.15 -11.25
CA TRP A 94 0.28 7.65 -10.60
C TRP A 94 0.29 6.13 -10.46
N ALA A 95 -0.22 5.63 -9.34
CA ALA A 95 -0.40 4.21 -9.09
C ALA A 95 -1.87 3.91 -8.81
N ALA A 96 -2.43 2.91 -9.48
CA ALA A 96 -3.73 2.35 -9.13
C ALA A 96 -3.53 1.38 -7.96
N CYS A 97 -4.05 1.74 -6.79
CA CYS A 97 -3.71 1.05 -5.55
C CYS A 97 -4.93 0.35 -4.96
N ASP A 98 -4.70 -0.80 -4.34
CA ASP A 98 -5.65 -1.38 -3.40
C ASP A 98 -5.28 -0.97 -1.98
N SER A 99 -6.30 -0.79 -1.14
CA SER A 99 -6.12 -0.51 0.29
C SER A 99 -6.83 -1.52 1.16
N TYR A 100 -6.19 -1.88 2.26
CA TYR A 100 -6.64 -2.86 3.23
C TYR A 100 -6.46 -2.29 4.65
N THR A 101 -7.27 -2.77 5.59
CA THR A 101 -6.97 -2.66 7.02
C THR A 101 -6.65 -4.03 7.60
N LEU A 102 -5.71 -4.07 8.54
CA LEU A 102 -5.32 -5.27 9.27
C LEU A 102 -5.32 -4.96 10.77
N THR A 103 -6.08 -5.71 11.56
CA THR A 103 -6.09 -5.57 13.02
C THR A 103 -5.22 -6.66 13.63
N LYS A 104 -4.18 -6.28 14.37
CA LYS A 104 -3.29 -7.17 15.11
C LYS A 104 -3.44 -6.96 16.61
N LYS A 105 -3.23 -8.03 17.39
CA LYS A 105 -2.99 -7.90 18.83
C LYS A 105 -1.49 -7.77 19.03
N GLU A 106 -1.05 -6.69 19.65
CA GLU A 106 0.36 -6.44 19.90
C GLU A 106 0.60 -6.12 21.36
N TRP A 107 1.70 -6.66 21.89
CA TRP A 107 2.15 -6.33 23.23
C TRP A 107 2.81 -4.96 23.24
N ILE A 108 2.15 -3.98 23.85
CA ILE A 108 2.69 -2.62 23.95
C ILE A 108 3.52 -2.51 25.22
N ARG A 109 4.85 -2.56 25.07
CA ARG A 109 5.80 -2.59 26.19
C ARG A 109 5.55 -1.49 27.23
N TYR A 110 5.27 -0.26 26.78
CA TYR A 110 5.03 0.88 27.68
C TYR A 110 3.69 0.79 28.44
N ALA A 111 2.67 0.16 27.84
CA ALA A 111 1.36 0.01 28.46
C ALA A 111 1.23 -1.28 29.29
N HIS A 112 2.23 -2.18 29.22
CA HIS A 112 2.25 -3.49 29.87
C HIS A 112 0.98 -4.33 29.61
N LYS A 113 0.43 -4.24 28.40
CA LYS A 113 -0.76 -5.00 27.98
C LYS A 113 -0.78 -5.24 26.47
N GLU A 114 -1.57 -6.22 26.06
CA GLU A 114 -1.94 -6.39 24.66
C GLU A 114 -2.96 -5.34 24.25
N LEU A 115 -2.72 -4.67 23.12
CA LEU A 115 -3.65 -3.76 22.49
C LEU A 115 -3.97 -4.22 21.08
N GLN A 116 -5.18 -3.89 20.63
CA GLN A 116 -5.54 -4.04 19.22
C GLN A 116 -5.01 -2.83 18.46
N ILE A 117 -4.11 -3.11 17.52
CA ILE A 117 -3.50 -2.13 16.63
C ILE A 117 -4.08 -2.37 15.23
N GLU A 118 -4.66 -1.33 14.63
CA GLU A 118 -5.14 -1.42 13.26
C GLU A 118 -4.18 -0.70 12.31
N TYR A 119 -3.69 -1.42 11.31
CA TYR A 119 -2.85 -0.92 10.25
C TYR A 119 -3.69 -0.62 9.01
N TYR A 120 -3.43 0.52 8.38
CA TYR A 120 -3.89 0.85 7.05
C TYR A 120 -2.74 0.66 6.06
N ILE A 121 -2.94 -0.22 5.07
CA ILE A 121 -1.93 -0.63 4.11
C ILE A 121 -2.48 -0.37 2.71
N LYS A 122 -1.69 0.29 1.88
CA LYS A 122 -2.05 0.62 0.50
C LYS A 122 -0.90 0.29 -0.43
N PHE A 123 -1.17 -0.49 -1.47
CA PHE A 123 -0.14 -0.96 -2.38
C PHE A 123 -0.63 -1.08 -3.81
N ALA A 124 0.31 -1.22 -4.73
CA ALA A 124 0.05 -1.56 -6.12
C ALA A 124 1.11 -2.51 -6.67
N ILE A 125 0.80 -3.30 -7.70
CA ILE A 125 1.82 -4.01 -8.47
C ILE A 125 2.43 -3.03 -9.49
N ALA A 126 3.75 -2.88 -9.50
CA ALA A 126 4.47 -2.07 -10.47
C ALA A 126 4.22 -2.55 -11.92
N LYS A 127 4.40 -1.69 -12.91
CA LYS A 127 4.18 -2.00 -14.34
C LYS A 127 4.95 -3.24 -14.81
N THR A 128 6.11 -3.52 -14.20
CA THR A 128 6.92 -4.72 -14.48
C THR A 128 6.26 -6.02 -14.06
N GLY A 129 5.26 -5.95 -13.16
CA GLY A 129 4.58 -7.13 -12.61
C GLY A 129 5.36 -7.87 -11.53
N THR A 130 6.52 -7.37 -11.11
CA THR A 130 7.47 -8.10 -10.26
C THR A 130 7.73 -7.46 -8.90
N VAL A 131 7.27 -6.23 -8.68
CA VAL A 131 7.53 -5.44 -7.46
C VAL A 131 6.22 -4.85 -6.95
N ILE A 132 6.03 -4.86 -5.64
CA ILE A 132 4.99 -4.15 -4.93
C ILE A 132 5.44 -2.73 -4.61
N LEU A 133 4.67 -1.75 -5.07
CA LEU A 133 4.79 -0.35 -4.68
C LEU A 133 3.96 -0.14 -3.42
N LEU A 134 4.61 -0.06 -2.27
CA LEU A 134 3.96 0.26 -1.01
C LEU A 134 3.73 1.77 -0.93
N VAL A 135 2.47 2.19 -1.03
CA VAL A 135 2.08 3.59 -1.15
C VAL A 135 1.78 4.21 0.22
N SER A 136 1.25 3.42 1.14
CA SER A 136 0.98 3.82 2.53
C SER A 136 1.04 2.60 3.44
N CYS A 137 1.63 2.75 4.62
CA CYS A 137 1.65 1.75 5.68
C CYS A 137 1.79 2.48 7.02
N HIS A 138 0.69 2.62 7.74
CA HIS A 138 0.64 3.35 9.01
C HIS A 138 -0.51 2.84 9.88
N LEU A 139 -0.57 3.29 11.13
CA LEU A 139 -1.74 3.00 11.98
C LEU A 139 -2.98 3.71 11.43
N SER A 140 -4.15 3.08 11.52
CA SER A 140 -5.41 3.64 11.01
C SER A 140 -5.76 4.99 11.63
N GLU A 141 -5.33 5.27 12.87
CA GLU A 141 -5.54 6.56 13.53
C GLU A 141 -4.77 7.73 12.85
N ASP A 142 -3.70 7.41 12.13
CA ASP A 142 -2.87 8.38 11.40
C ASP A 142 -3.34 8.59 9.94
N ARG A 143 -4.56 8.17 9.60
CA ARG A 143 -5.18 8.31 8.26
C ARG A 143 -5.67 9.75 7.95
N GLY A 144 -4.91 10.75 8.39
CA GLY A 144 -5.15 12.19 8.15
C GLY A 144 -4.53 12.70 6.85
#